data_AF-A0A0G9MW18-F1
#
_entry.id   AF-A0A0G9MW18-F1
#
_cell.length_a   1.000
_cell.length_b   1.000
_cell.length_c   1.000
_cell.angle_alpha   90.00
_cell.angle_beta   90.00
_cell.angle_gamma   90.00
#
_symmetry.space_group_name_H-M   'P 1'
#
loop_
_entity.id
_entity.type
_entity.pdbx_description
1 polymer ?
#
loop_
_entity_poly.entity_id
_entity_poly.type
_entity_poly.pdbx_seq_one_letter_code
_entity_poly.pdbx_strand_id
1 'polypeptide(L)'
;MADIDIEQADNKRRTKKTIFSVGLGGLIGFIGAMGALRLADSGVLGSLGASEEIALLVAMLYALTGASVLFGLVAPNAGARFLNVEDADELREQKPMLLGSGIGMLALGGLLVMAALGGEGGVSAPATTLMACAVLLVVAAITSIRSWRLQDELMRAVGSETAGLAFYIVVLAGGTWSLLAHLGYAAGPAPLDWLTMFWAFLLLAAFIVVGRRGMMKMR
;
A
#
# COMPACT_ATOMS: atom_id res chain seq x y z
N MET A 1 -7.38 -31.22 -30.95
CA MET A 1 -6.85 -31.87 -29.73
C MET A 1 -5.59 -31.16 -29.25
N ALA A 2 -4.56 -31.00 -30.09
CA ALA A 2 -3.33 -30.28 -29.71
C ALA A 2 -3.55 -28.85 -29.16
N ASP A 3 -4.46 -28.06 -29.74
CA ASP A 3 -4.73 -26.69 -29.24
C ASP A 3 -5.40 -26.66 -27.86
N ILE A 4 -6.24 -27.66 -27.56
CA ILE A 4 -6.92 -27.80 -26.26
C ILE A 4 -5.91 -28.19 -25.18
N ASP A 5 -4.94 -29.06 -25.52
CA ASP A 5 -3.90 -29.49 -24.60
C ASP A 5 -2.90 -28.36 -24.26
N ILE A 6 -2.61 -27.48 -25.23
CA ILE A 6 -1.76 -26.29 -25.03
C ILE A 6 -2.46 -25.26 -24.12
N GLU A 7 -3.74 -24.98 -24.36
CA GLU A 7 -4.51 -24.03 -23.55
C GLU A 7 -4.68 -24.50 -22.09
N GLN A 8 -4.90 -25.81 -21.88
CA GLN A 8 -4.97 -26.40 -20.55
C GLN A 8 -3.63 -26.35 -19.80
N ALA A 9 -2.52 -26.59 -20.50
CA ALA A 9 -1.18 -26.53 -19.92
C ALA A 9 -0.81 -25.10 -19.48
N ASP A 10 -1.16 -24.09 -20.28
CA ASP A 10 -0.89 -22.68 -19.95
C ASP A 10 -1.74 -22.19 -18.76
N ASN A 11 -3.03 -22.55 -18.73
CA ASN A 11 -3.91 -22.26 -17.60
C ASN A 11 -3.41 -22.88 -16.29
N LYS A 12 -2.94 -24.13 -16.32
CA LYS A 12 -2.36 -24.79 -15.14
C LYS A 12 -1.09 -24.10 -14.64
N ARG A 13 -0.22 -23.65 -15.55
CA ARG A 13 1.00 -22.91 -15.22
C ARG A 13 0.67 -21.55 -14.59
N ARG A 14 -0.29 -20.81 -15.14
CA ARG A 14 -0.76 -19.52 -14.61
C ARG A 14 -1.35 -19.67 -13.22
N THR A 15 -2.26 -20.63 -13.02
CA THR A 15 -2.85 -20.90 -11.70
C THR A 15 -1.77 -21.24 -10.66
N LYS A 16 -0.76 -22.04 -11.03
CA LYS A 16 0.36 -22.36 -10.13
C LYS A 16 1.17 -21.11 -9.76
N LYS A 17 1.44 -20.21 -10.72
CA LYS A 17 2.12 -18.92 -10.46
C LYS A 17 1.28 -18.01 -9.55
N THR A 18 -0.04 -17.94 -9.76
CA THR A 18 -0.94 -17.15 -8.91
C THR A 18 -0.96 -17.67 -7.48
N ILE A 19 -1.12 -18.98 -7.28
CA ILE A 19 -1.08 -19.59 -5.94
C ILE A 19 0.27 -19.32 -5.26
N PHE A 20 1.36 -19.45 -6.00
CA PHE A 20 2.70 -19.19 -5.46
C PHE A 20 2.89 -17.73 -5.04
N SER A 21 2.50 -16.77 -5.89
CA SER A 21 2.63 -15.33 -5.59
C SER A 21 1.73 -14.88 -4.44
N VAL A 22 0.48 -15.37 -4.39
CA VAL A 22 -0.42 -15.14 -3.26
C VAL A 22 0.14 -15.75 -1.98
N GLY A 23 0.65 -16.99 -2.04
CA GLY A 23 1.28 -17.66 -0.91
C GLY A 23 2.52 -16.93 -0.41
N LEU A 24 3.38 -16.47 -1.32
CA LEU A 24 4.58 -15.70 -0.99
C LEU A 24 4.23 -14.34 -0.37
N GLY A 25 3.27 -13.61 -0.95
CA GLY A 25 2.77 -12.35 -0.40
C GLY A 25 2.15 -12.54 0.98
N GLY A 26 1.35 -13.60 1.16
CA GLY A 26 0.76 -13.96 2.45
C GLY A 26 1.81 -14.31 3.50
N LEU A 27 2.86 -15.05 3.12
CA LEU A 27 3.97 -15.38 4.01
C LEU A 27 4.77 -14.14 4.44
N ILE A 28 5.11 -13.26 3.47
CA ILE A 28 5.82 -12.01 3.75
C ILE A 28 4.97 -11.12 4.66
N GLY A 29 3.67 -10.99 4.38
CA GLY A 29 2.74 -10.23 5.21
C GLY A 29 2.65 -10.80 6.63
N PHE A 30 2.57 -12.13 6.77
CA PHE A 30 2.51 -12.80 8.07
C PHE A 30 3.79 -12.61 8.90
N ILE A 31 4.96 -12.82 8.29
CA ILE A 31 6.26 -12.61 8.96
C ILE A 31 6.44 -11.14 9.34
N GLY A 32 6.09 -10.22 8.44
CA GLY A 32 6.14 -8.79 8.69
C GLY A 32 5.24 -8.37 9.85
N ALA A 33 3.99 -8.82 9.87
CA ALA A 33 3.03 -8.53 10.94
C ALA A 33 3.50 -9.13 12.28
N MET A 34 3.96 -10.37 12.30
CA MET A 34 4.50 -11.00 13.51
C MET A 34 5.73 -10.26 14.04
N GLY A 35 6.63 -9.83 13.14
CA GLY A 35 7.79 -9.02 13.48
C GLY A 35 7.41 -7.67 14.08
N ALA A 36 6.42 -6.99 13.49
CA ALA A 36 5.89 -5.73 13.99
C ALA A 36 5.28 -5.89 15.39
N LEU A 37 4.44 -6.91 15.61
CA LEU A 37 3.85 -7.21 16.91
C LEU A 37 4.91 -7.54 17.97
N ARG A 38 5.90 -8.37 17.62
CA ARG A 38 7.04 -8.67 18.52
C ARG A 38 7.83 -7.43 18.91
N LEU A 39 7.98 -6.49 17.98
CA LEU A 39 8.69 -5.23 18.23
C LEU A 39 7.85 -4.30 19.10
N ALA A 40 6.52 -4.25 18.90
CA ALA A 40 5.60 -3.54 19.78
C ALA A 40 5.64 -4.11 21.22
N ASP A 41 5.54 -5.44 21.35
CA ASP A 41 5.58 -6.16 22.64
C ASP A 41 6.90 -5.97 23.39
N SER A 42 8.01 -5.71 22.67
CA SER A 42 9.32 -5.50 23.28
C SER A 42 9.42 -4.19 24.08
N GLY A 43 8.45 -3.28 23.95
CA GLY A 43 8.45 -1.96 24.57
C GLY A 43 9.41 -0.96 23.92
N VAL A 44 10.19 -1.37 22.91
CA VAL A 44 11.14 -0.50 22.18
C VAL A 44 10.43 0.65 21.46
N LEU A 45 9.17 0.45 21.06
CA LEU A 45 8.36 1.46 20.39
C LEU A 45 7.46 2.28 21.34
N GLY A 46 7.60 2.07 22.65
CA GLY A 46 6.74 2.68 23.66
C GLY A 46 5.46 1.87 23.91
N SER A 47 4.47 2.52 24.50
CA SER A 47 3.14 1.94 24.75
C SER A 47 2.27 2.16 23.52
N LEU A 48 2.21 1.19 22.62
CA LEU A 48 1.36 1.27 21.43
C LEU A 48 -0.05 0.78 21.75
N GLY A 49 -1.06 1.54 21.34
CA GLY A 49 -2.45 1.11 21.32
C GLY A 49 -2.82 0.45 19.99
N ALA A 50 -4.08 0.00 19.89
CA ALA A 50 -4.58 -0.67 18.70
C ALA A 50 -4.50 0.22 17.45
N SER A 51 -4.75 1.52 17.57
CA SER A 51 -4.69 2.47 16.45
C SER A 51 -3.28 2.60 15.90
N GLU A 52 -2.27 2.68 16.78
CA GLU A 52 -0.86 2.76 16.41
C GLU A 52 -0.38 1.46 15.75
N GLU A 53 -0.78 0.30 16.28
CA GLU A 53 -0.46 -1.00 15.69
C GLU A 53 -1.02 -1.14 14.28
N ILE A 54 -2.29 -0.79 14.07
CA ILE A 54 -2.92 -0.84 12.74
C ILE A 54 -2.22 0.13 11.78
N ALA A 55 -1.88 1.34 12.24
CA ALA A 55 -1.14 2.32 11.44
C ALA A 55 0.23 1.77 11.00
N LEU A 56 0.96 1.08 11.89
CA LEU A 56 2.24 0.45 11.58
C LEU A 56 2.09 -0.71 10.57
N LEU A 57 1.02 -1.50 10.66
CA LEU A 57 0.74 -2.56 9.70
C LEU A 57 0.45 -1.99 8.31
N VAL A 58 -0.34 -0.91 8.22
CA VAL A 58 -0.61 -0.22 6.95
C VAL A 58 0.67 0.44 6.42
N ALA A 59 1.47 1.06 7.28
CA ALA A 59 2.77 1.61 6.92
C ALA A 59 3.70 0.56 6.30
N MET A 60 3.71 -0.65 6.87
CA MET A 60 4.46 -1.78 6.34
C MET A 60 4.02 -2.17 4.93
N LEU A 61 2.71 -2.16 4.64
CA LEU A 61 2.20 -2.45 3.29
C LEU A 61 2.67 -1.39 2.26
N TYR A 62 2.64 -0.11 2.65
CA TYR A 62 3.18 0.98 1.83
C TYR A 62 4.69 0.84 1.62
N ALA A 63 5.43 0.51 2.68
CA ALA A 63 6.87 0.30 2.61
C ALA A 63 7.22 -0.88 1.69
N LEU A 64 6.54 -2.02 1.84
CA LEU A 64 6.75 -3.21 1.02
C LEU A 64 6.41 -2.94 -0.45
N THR A 65 5.30 -2.26 -0.71
CA THR A 65 4.87 -1.90 -2.07
C THR A 65 5.86 -0.94 -2.72
N GLY A 66 6.23 0.14 -2.02
CA GLY A 66 7.21 1.12 -2.50
C GLY A 66 8.57 0.49 -2.76
N ALA A 67 9.07 -0.32 -1.82
CA ALA A 67 10.33 -1.04 -1.95
C ALA A 67 10.30 -2.05 -3.12
N SER A 68 9.19 -2.75 -3.33
CA SER A 68 9.00 -3.68 -4.45
C SER A 68 9.10 -2.97 -5.81
N VAL A 69 8.46 -1.81 -5.94
CA VAL A 69 8.54 -0.99 -7.16
C VAL A 69 9.96 -0.49 -7.37
N LEU A 70 10.61 0.06 -6.34
CA LEU A 70 11.98 0.57 -6.43
C LEU A 70 13.00 -0.54 -6.73
N PHE A 71 12.83 -1.72 -6.14
CA PHE A 71 13.63 -2.90 -6.45
C PHE A 71 13.54 -3.25 -7.95
N GLY A 72 12.34 -3.18 -8.53
CA GLY A 72 12.15 -3.38 -9.96
C GLY A 72 12.96 -2.40 -10.82
N LEU A 73 13.16 -1.17 -10.36
CA LEU A 73 13.97 -0.16 -11.07
C LEU A 73 15.48 -0.36 -10.91
N VAL A 74 15.92 -0.87 -9.75
CA VAL A 74 17.34 -1.16 -9.49
C VAL A 74 17.77 -2.43 -10.22
N ALA A 75 16.90 -3.43 -10.30
CA ALA A 75 17.18 -4.71 -10.95
C ALA A 75 16.11 -5.05 -12.02
N PRO A 76 16.05 -4.35 -13.17
CA PRO A 76 14.96 -4.49 -14.16
C PRO A 76 14.72 -5.91 -14.66
N ASN A 77 15.76 -6.72 -14.83
CA ASN A 77 15.63 -8.11 -15.28
C ASN A 77 14.94 -9.01 -14.25
N ALA A 78 15.24 -8.81 -12.96
CA ALA A 78 14.57 -9.53 -11.87
C ALA A 78 13.19 -8.92 -11.59
N GLY A 79 13.11 -7.60 -11.62
CA GLY A 79 11.90 -6.80 -11.48
C GLY A 79 10.84 -7.18 -12.50
N ALA A 80 11.21 -7.42 -13.77
CA ALA A 80 10.26 -7.77 -14.81
C ALA A 80 9.46 -9.04 -14.47
N ARG A 81 10.17 -10.05 -13.94
CA ARG A 81 9.57 -11.32 -13.50
C ARG A 81 8.79 -11.18 -12.20
N PHE A 82 9.27 -10.35 -11.28
CA PHE A 82 8.65 -10.17 -9.96
C PHE A 82 7.39 -9.31 -10.02
N LEU A 83 7.43 -8.21 -10.78
CA LEU A 83 6.33 -7.26 -10.97
C LEU A 83 5.37 -7.67 -12.09
N ASN A 84 5.62 -8.81 -12.75
CA ASN A 84 4.75 -9.34 -13.81
C ASN A 84 4.52 -8.36 -14.98
N VAL A 85 5.59 -7.70 -15.43
CA VAL A 85 5.59 -6.80 -16.60
C VAL A 85 6.15 -7.51 -17.84
N GLU A 86 5.90 -6.96 -19.04
CA GLU A 86 6.14 -7.66 -20.30
C GLU A 86 7.64 -7.89 -20.56
N ASP A 87 8.44 -6.86 -20.34
CA ASP A 87 9.90 -6.97 -20.35
C ASP A 87 10.56 -5.95 -19.40
N ALA A 88 11.89 -5.99 -19.35
CA ALA A 88 12.69 -5.09 -18.53
C ALA A 88 12.82 -3.67 -19.12
N ASP A 89 12.54 -3.49 -20.41
CA ASP A 89 12.60 -2.20 -21.10
C ASP A 89 11.37 -1.34 -20.74
N GLU A 90 10.21 -1.94 -20.54
CA GLU A 90 9.02 -1.25 -20.00
C GLU A 90 9.33 -0.56 -18.65
N LEU A 91 10.08 -1.23 -17.76
CA LEU A 91 10.52 -0.65 -16.49
C LEU A 91 11.51 0.50 -16.67
N ARG A 92 12.33 0.46 -17.73
CA ARG A 92 13.31 1.52 -18.04
C ARG A 92 12.61 2.75 -18.61
N GLU A 93 11.62 2.55 -19.48
CA GLU A 93 10.80 3.61 -20.06
C GLU A 93 9.96 4.31 -18.99
N GLN A 94 9.31 3.55 -18.11
CA GLN A 94 8.46 4.07 -17.04
C GLN A 94 9.23 4.49 -15.78
N LYS A 95 10.56 4.39 -15.78
CA LYS A 95 11.43 4.68 -14.63
C LYS A 95 11.11 5.99 -13.90
N PRO A 96 10.98 7.17 -14.54
CA PRO A 96 10.74 8.40 -13.81
C PRO A 96 9.36 8.41 -13.11
N MET A 97 8.35 7.80 -13.71
CA MET A 97 7.01 7.66 -13.13
C MET A 97 7.01 6.70 -11.94
N LEU A 98 7.61 5.52 -12.12
CA LEU A 98 7.71 4.48 -11.10
C LEU A 98 8.58 4.89 -9.92
N LEU A 99 9.65 5.66 -10.17
CA LEU A 99 10.50 6.21 -9.11
C LEU A 99 9.71 7.18 -8.23
N GLY A 100 8.92 8.08 -8.84
CA GLY A 100 8.04 8.99 -8.10
C GLY A 100 6.98 8.24 -7.29
N SER A 101 6.36 7.21 -7.88
CA SER A 101 5.37 6.38 -7.18
C SER A 101 6.00 5.61 -6.01
N GLY A 102 7.15 4.96 -6.22
CA GLY A 102 7.85 4.20 -5.20
C GLY A 102 8.31 5.07 -4.02
N ILE A 103 8.91 6.24 -4.30
CA ILE A 103 9.30 7.19 -3.24
C ILE A 103 8.06 7.74 -2.51
N GLY A 104 6.99 8.05 -3.25
CA GLY A 104 5.74 8.51 -2.65
C GLY A 104 5.13 7.48 -1.69
N MET A 105 5.11 6.20 -2.10
CA MET A 105 4.64 5.09 -1.26
C MET A 105 5.49 4.95 0.01
N LEU A 106 6.83 5.02 -0.11
CA LEU A 106 7.71 5.00 1.07
C LEU A 106 7.50 6.21 1.98
N ALA A 107 7.29 7.40 1.42
CA ALA A 107 7.04 8.61 2.19
C ALA A 107 5.71 8.53 2.97
N LEU A 108 4.65 7.99 2.35
CA LEU A 108 3.37 7.75 3.01
C LEU A 108 3.45 6.68 4.10
N GLY A 109 4.18 5.59 3.84
CA GLY A 109 4.46 4.57 4.85
C GLY A 109 5.24 5.17 6.03
N GLY A 110 6.31 5.91 5.76
CA GLY A 110 7.09 6.60 6.80
C GLY A 110 6.26 7.61 7.59
N LEU A 111 5.31 8.30 6.94
CA LEU A 111 4.41 9.23 7.61
C LEU A 111 3.55 8.50 8.63
N LEU A 112 2.97 7.34 8.27
CA LEU A 112 2.20 6.52 9.19
C LEU A 112 3.04 5.95 10.34
N VAL A 113 4.30 5.55 10.07
CA VAL A 113 5.24 5.18 11.14
C VAL A 113 5.44 6.33 12.11
N MET A 114 5.79 7.53 11.62
CA MET A 114 6.04 8.68 12.49
C MET A 114 4.78 9.08 13.27
N ALA A 115 3.61 9.04 12.64
CA ALA A 115 2.34 9.33 13.28
C ALA A 115 2.03 8.32 14.41
N ALA A 116 2.26 7.03 14.19
CA ALA A 116 2.08 6.00 15.22
C ALA A 116 3.07 6.16 16.40
N LEU A 117 4.31 6.59 16.13
CA LEU A 117 5.32 6.75 17.17
C LEU A 117 5.24 8.07 17.95
N GLY A 118 4.43 9.04 17.51
CA GLY A 118 4.33 10.37 18.14
C GLY A 118 3.11 10.59 19.03
N GLY A 119 2.28 9.58 19.24
CA GLY A 119 1.12 9.64 20.13
C GLY A 119 1.49 9.68 21.61
N GLU A 120 0.48 9.79 22.46
CA GLU A 120 0.65 9.67 23.91
C GLU A 120 1.19 8.27 24.25
N GLY A 121 2.36 8.19 24.92
CA GLY A 121 3.05 6.92 25.17
C GLY A 121 3.99 6.44 24.05
N GLY A 122 4.06 7.17 22.94
CA GLY A 122 5.01 6.93 21.85
C GLY A 122 6.44 7.39 22.16
N VAL A 123 7.41 6.86 21.41
CA VAL A 123 8.85 7.15 21.61
C VAL A 123 9.34 8.43 20.96
N SER A 124 8.55 9.02 20.06
CA SER A 124 8.91 10.24 19.35
C SER A 124 8.24 11.47 19.98
N ALA A 125 9.03 12.53 20.21
CA ALA A 125 8.50 13.78 20.73
C ALA A 125 7.49 14.42 19.75
N PRO A 126 6.39 15.03 20.22
CA PRO A 126 5.33 15.56 19.34
C PRO A 126 5.82 16.53 18.27
N ALA A 127 6.74 17.44 18.63
CA ALA A 127 7.31 18.40 17.68
C ALA A 127 8.12 17.71 16.57
N THR A 128 8.92 16.69 16.92
CA THR A 128 9.71 15.91 15.96
C THR A 128 8.79 15.12 15.03
N THR A 129 7.76 14.47 15.58
CA THR A 129 6.76 13.76 14.77
C THR A 129 6.05 14.70 13.80
N LEU A 130 5.58 15.86 14.28
CA LEU A 130 4.88 16.82 13.43
C LEU A 130 5.77 17.29 12.27
N MET A 131 7.03 17.65 12.54
CA MET A 131 7.97 18.05 11.48
C MET A 131 8.25 16.92 10.49
N ALA A 132 8.47 15.70 10.99
CA ALA A 132 8.74 14.54 10.14
C ALA A 132 7.54 14.23 9.24
N CYS A 133 6.33 14.20 9.80
CA CYS A 133 5.09 14.00 9.04
C CYS A 133 4.89 15.12 7.99
N ALA A 134 5.16 16.38 8.33
CA ALA A 134 5.05 17.49 7.38
C ALA A 134 6.02 17.34 6.21
N VAL A 135 7.29 17.01 6.47
CA VAL A 135 8.30 16.78 5.43
C VAL A 135 7.91 15.60 4.54
N LEU A 136 7.51 14.48 5.14
CA LEU A 136 7.11 13.28 4.40
C LEU A 136 5.87 13.52 3.55
N LEU A 137 4.90 14.30 4.05
CA LEU A 137 3.72 14.69 3.30
C LEU A 137 4.09 15.56 2.08
N VAL A 138 5.00 16.52 2.26
CA VAL A 138 5.50 17.36 1.15
C VAL A 138 6.22 16.50 0.10
N VAL A 139 7.07 15.56 0.53
CA VAL A 139 7.74 14.62 -0.37
C VAL A 139 6.71 13.79 -1.15
N ALA A 140 5.75 13.17 -0.44
CA ALA A 140 4.70 12.37 -1.04
C ALA A 140 3.86 13.17 -2.05
N ALA A 141 3.52 14.42 -1.72
CA ALA A 141 2.77 15.30 -2.62
C ALA A 141 3.57 15.63 -3.89
N ILE A 142 4.84 16.03 -3.75
CA ILE A 142 5.69 16.38 -4.89
C ILE A 142 5.89 15.17 -5.80
N THR A 143 6.21 14.00 -5.23
CA THR A 143 6.44 12.79 -6.03
C THR A 143 5.18 12.29 -6.70
N SER A 144 4.02 12.40 -6.03
CA SER A 144 2.71 12.05 -6.62
C SER A 144 2.33 12.98 -7.76
N ILE A 145 2.50 14.30 -7.60
CA ILE A 145 2.23 15.28 -8.66
C ILE A 145 3.13 15.02 -9.87
N ARG A 146 4.42 14.74 -9.64
CA ARG A 146 5.36 14.42 -10.72
C ARG A 146 4.98 13.12 -11.43
N SER A 147 4.65 12.06 -10.67
CA SER A 147 4.24 10.78 -11.23
C SER A 147 2.95 10.92 -12.05
N TRP A 148 1.95 11.64 -11.55
CA TRP A 148 0.66 11.87 -12.23
C TRP A 148 0.81 12.56 -13.59
N ARG A 149 1.76 13.49 -13.72
CA ARG A 149 2.06 14.15 -15.01
C ARG A 149 2.63 13.20 -16.05
N LEU A 150 3.26 12.11 -15.63
CA LEU A 150 3.87 11.10 -16.50
C LEU A 150 2.94 9.92 -16.81
N GLN A 151 1.78 9.84 -16.15
CA GLN A 151 0.79 8.80 -16.40
C GLN A 151 0.06 9.01 -17.73
N ASP A 152 -0.21 7.90 -18.41
CA ASP A 152 -1.08 7.86 -19.58
C ASP A 152 -2.58 7.97 -19.18
N GLU A 153 -3.46 7.92 -20.18
CA GLU A 153 -4.91 8.02 -19.97
C GLU A 153 -5.48 6.84 -19.18
N LEU A 154 -4.98 5.63 -19.41
CA LEU A 154 -5.44 4.42 -18.73
C LEU A 154 -5.10 4.49 -17.24
N MET A 155 -3.85 4.83 -16.90
CA MET A 155 -3.37 4.96 -15.53
C MET A 155 -4.11 6.07 -14.77
N ARG A 156 -4.37 7.21 -15.42
CA ARG A 156 -5.17 8.29 -14.82
C ARG A 156 -6.61 7.86 -14.56
N ALA A 157 -7.22 7.13 -15.48
CA ALA A 157 -8.57 6.60 -15.31
C ALA A 157 -8.63 5.59 -14.15
N VAL A 158 -7.66 4.67 -14.08
CA VAL A 158 -7.52 3.71 -12.97
C VAL A 158 -7.32 4.44 -11.64
N GLY A 159 -6.46 5.46 -11.60
CA GLY A 159 -6.22 6.29 -10.42
C GLY A 159 -7.47 7.03 -9.95
N SER A 160 -8.23 7.62 -10.87
CA SER A 160 -9.49 8.31 -10.55
C SER A 160 -10.55 7.36 -10.03
N GLU A 161 -10.72 6.19 -10.64
CA GLU A 161 -11.68 5.18 -10.19
C GLU A 161 -11.29 4.62 -8.81
N THR A 162 -9.99 4.41 -8.59
CA THR A 162 -9.42 4.00 -7.30
C THR A 162 -9.71 5.03 -6.21
N ALA A 163 -9.44 6.31 -6.47
CA ALA A 163 -9.70 7.39 -5.51
C ALA A 163 -11.20 7.53 -5.19
N GLY A 164 -12.07 7.43 -6.20
CA GLY A 164 -13.51 7.44 -6.01
C GLY A 164 -14.01 6.27 -5.16
N LEU A 165 -13.57 5.04 -5.46
CA LEU A 165 -13.93 3.86 -4.66
C LEU A 165 -13.41 3.97 -3.23
N ALA A 166 -12.16 4.40 -3.03
CA ALA A 166 -11.58 4.61 -1.70
C ALA A 166 -12.39 5.61 -0.88
N PHE A 167 -12.79 6.73 -1.50
CA PHE A 167 -13.66 7.72 -0.85
C PHE A 167 -14.97 7.09 -0.37
N TYR A 168 -15.66 6.32 -1.22
CA TYR A 168 -16.90 5.66 -0.81
C TYR A 168 -16.71 4.64 0.31
N ILE A 169 -15.60 3.87 0.29
CA ILE A 169 -15.28 2.93 1.38
C ILE A 169 -15.00 3.68 2.68
N VAL A 170 -14.24 4.78 2.64
CA VAL A 170 -13.96 5.62 3.82
C VAL A 170 -15.27 6.20 4.39
N VAL A 171 -16.15 6.74 3.54
CA VAL A 171 -17.44 7.28 3.98
C VAL A 171 -18.31 6.17 4.59
N LEU A 172 -18.36 5.01 3.95
CA LEU A 172 -19.15 3.88 4.46
C LEU A 172 -18.61 3.37 5.80
N ALA A 173 -17.32 3.11 5.92
CA ALA A 173 -16.73 2.55 7.13
C ALA A 173 -16.51 3.62 8.21
N GLY A 174 -15.69 4.62 7.93
CA GLY A 174 -15.33 5.68 8.87
C GLY A 174 -16.50 6.62 9.18
N GLY A 175 -17.35 6.93 8.19
CA GLY A 175 -18.55 7.73 8.40
C GLY A 175 -19.60 7.00 9.24
N THR A 176 -19.87 5.71 8.98
CA THR A 176 -20.78 4.92 9.82
C THR A 176 -20.23 4.76 11.24
N TRP A 177 -18.94 4.47 11.41
CA TRP A 177 -18.32 4.38 12.74
C TRP A 177 -18.44 5.71 13.48
N SER A 178 -18.14 6.83 12.83
CA SER A 178 -18.28 8.15 13.44
C SER A 178 -19.71 8.52 13.79
N LEU A 179 -20.69 8.11 12.96
CA LEU A 179 -22.11 8.28 13.26
C LEU A 179 -22.52 7.46 14.50
N LEU A 180 -22.12 6.20 14.56
CA LEU A 180 -22.38 5.34 15.73
C LEU A 180 -21.78 5.94 17.01
N ALA A 181 -20.57 6.47 16.92
CA ALA A 181 -19.92 7.14 18.04
C ALA A 181 -20.63 8.43 18.45
N HIS A 182 -21.04 9.25 17.48
CA HIS A 182 -21.82 10.47 17.74
C HIS A 182 -23.15 10.18 18.46
N LEU A 183 -23.78 9.05 18.13
CA LEU A 183 -25.02 8.60 18.75
C LEU A 183 -24.81 7.83 20.08
N GLY A 184 -23.55 7.64 20.52
CA GLY A 184 -23.22 6.96 21.77
C GLY A 184 -23.27 5.43 21.72
N TYR A 185 -23.33 4.82 20.53
CA TYR A 185 -23.36 3.37 20.34
C TYR A 185 -21.97 2.71 20.30
N ALA A 186 -20.91 3.47 20.02
CA ALA A 186 -19.53 2.98 19.97
C ALA A 186 -18.54 4.04 20.47
N ALA A 187 -17.30 3.63 20.76
CA ALA A 187 -16.22 4.58 20.97
C ALA A 187 -15.88 5.31 19.66
N GLY A 188 -15.54 6.58 19.76
CA GLY A 188 -15.13 7.39 18.61
C GLY A 188 -13.84 6.88 17.98
N PRO A 189 -13.70 6.91 16.64
CA PRO A 189 -12.43 6.62 16.00
C PRO A 189 -11.37 7.64 16.46
N ALA A 190 -10.19 7.17 16.78
CA ALA A 190 -9.06 8.03 17.08
C ALA A 190 -8.68 8.86 15.83
N PRO A 191 -8.06 10.03 15.98
CA PRO A 191 -7.57 10.81 14.84
C PRO A 191 -6.62 10.02 13.92
N LEU A 192 -5.83 9.10 14.50
CA LEU A 192 -4.94 8.22 13.75
C LEU A 192 -5.70 7.18 12.91
N ASP A 193 -6.87 6.71 13.38
CA ASP A 193 -7.69 5.75 12.64
C ASP A 193 -8.17 6.36 11.32
N TRP A 194 -8.52 7.64 11.31
CA TRP A 194 -8.91 8.35 10.10
C TRP A 194 -7.78 8.41 9.06
N LEU A 195 -6.58 8.82 9.49
CA LEU A 195 -5.41 8.82 8.62
C LEU A 195 -5.17 7.41 8.05
N THR A 196 -5.22 6.41 8.93
CA THR A 196 -4.97 5.02 8.56
C THR A 196 -6.02 4.49 7.57
N MET A 197 -7.30 4.81 7.76
CA MET A 197 -8.39 4.44 6.85
C MET A 197 -8.20 5.03 5.45
N PHE A 198 -7.81 6.31 5.32
CA PHE A 198 -7.57 6.91 4.00
C PHE A 198 -6.51 6.14 3.21
N TRP A 199 -5.41 5.74 3.85
CA TRP A 199 -4.32 5.04 3.20
C TRP A 199 -4.63 3.54 2.99
N ALA A 200 -5.20 2.87 3.99
CA ALA A 200 -5.57 1.46 3.88
C ALA A 200 -6.64 1.22 2.81
N PHE A 201 -7.69 2.05 2.79
CA PHE A 201 -8.76 1.89 1.81
C PHE A 201 -8.38 2.34 0.41
N LEU A 202 -7.37 3.21 0.26
CA LEU A 202 -6.78 3.49 -1.04
C LEU A 202 -6.08 2.25 -1.62
N LEU A 203 -5.30 1.51 -0.82
CA LEU A 203 -4.68 0.25 -1.25
C LEU A 203 -5.73 -0.81 -1.59
N LEU A 204 -6.75 -0.97 -0.74
CA LEU A 204 -7.85 -1.91 -0.99
C LEU A 204 -8.61 -1.54 -2.29
N ALA A 205 -8.95 -0.27 -2.47
CA ALA A 205 -9.61 0.20 -3.68
C ALA A 205 -8.75 -0.03 -4.92
N ALA A 206 -7.43 0.22 -4.85
CA ALA A 206 -6.51 -0.02 -5.95
C ALA A 206 -6.53 -1.50 -6.35
N PHE A 207 -6.44 -2.41 -5.38
CA PHE A 207 -6.51 -3.84 -5.61
C PHE A 207 -7.82 -4.27 -6.30
N ILE A 208 -8.96 -3.75 -5.82
CA ILE A 208 -10.29 -4.03 -6.39
C ILE A 208 -10.38 -3.52 -7.84
N VAL A 209 -9.98 -2.27 -8.10
CA VAL A 209 -10.10 -1.64 -9.43
C VAL A 209 -9.18 -2.31 -10.46
N VAL A 210 -7.92 -2.56 -10.11
CA VAL A 210 -6.95 -3.27 -10.97
C VAL A 210 -7.46 -4.69 -11.27
N GLY A 211 -8.05 -5.36 -10.28
CA GLY A 211 -8.70 -6.66 -10.45
C GLY A 211 -9.86 -6.65 -11.42
N ARG A 212 -10.80 -5.71 -11.25
CA ARG A 212 -11.98 -5.55 -12.12
C ARG A 212 -11.61 -5.24 -13.56
N ARG A 213 -10.49 -4.54 -13.78
CA ARG A 213 -9.95 -4.24 -15.11
C ARG A 213 -9.12 -5.36 -15.73
N GLY A 214 -9.00 -6.51 -15.05
CA GLY A 214 -8.29 -7.69 -15.56
C GLY A 214 -6.77 -7.53 -15.63
N MET A 215 -6.21 -6.52 -14.95
CA MET A 215 -4.78 -6.20 -14.96
C MET A 215 -3.96 -7.13 -14.06
N MET A 216 -4.61 -7.96 -13.23
CA MET A 216 -3.94 -8.95 -12.35
C MET A 216 -3.63 -10.29 -13.04
N LYS A 217 -3.84 -10.41 -14.36
CA LYS A 217 -3.53 -11.65 -15.07
C LYS A 217 -2.01 -11.89 -15.09
N MET A 218 -1.60 -13.00 -14.47
CA MET A 218 -0.20 -13.46 -14.48
C MET A 218 0.21 -13.82 -15.91
N ARG A 219 1.32 -13.23 -16.37
CA ARG A 219 1.99 -13.50 -17.65
C ARG A 219 3.08 -14.56 -17.44
#